data_AF-A0A4V2U709-F1
#
_entry.id   AF-A0A4V2U709-F1
#
_cell.length_a   1.000
_cell.length_b   1.000
_cell.length_c   1.000
_cell.angle_alpha   90.00
_cell.angle_beta   90.00
_cell.angle_gamma   90.00
#
_symmetry.space_group_name_H-M   'P 1'
#
loop_
_entity.id
_entity.type
_entity.pdbx_description
1 polymer ?
#
loop_
_entity_poly.entity_id
_entity_poly.type
_entity_poly.pdbx_seq_one_letter_code
_entity_poly.pdbx_strand_id
1 'polypeptide(L)'
;MQRLPTTLWAMALGFVIVNAVSAWGDGFENVILSSTKDAKESEATFTTDTPKIFVQAHMTDAVKSGSTVVVSWIAVDTGGAAPPNYKIDEVSLHVILANVIDSALS
;
A
#
# COMPACT_ATOMS: atom_id res chain seq x y z
N MET A 1 54.51 9.89 10.65
CA MET A 1 53.17 10.44 10.36
C MET A 1 52.50 9.56 9.31
N GLN A 2 51.84 8.48 9.75
CA GLN A 2 51.08 7.59 8.85
C GLN A 2 49.63 8.07 8.83
N ARG A 3 49.12 8.34 7.63
CA ARG A 3 47.75 8.78 7.37
C ARG A 3 46.82 7.57 7.52
N LEU A 4 45.92 7.63 8.49
CA LEU A 4 44.83 6.66 8.65
C LEU A 4 43.86 6.78 7.45
N PRO A 5 43.51 5.68 6.76
CA PRO A 5 42.53 5.72 5.70
C PRO A 5 41.11 5.88 6.28
N THR A 6 40.39 6.82 5.68
CA THR A 6 38.98 7.13 5.86
C THR A 6 38.12 5.87 5.67
N THR A 7 37.65 5.27 6.76
CA THR A 7 36.56 4.28 6.69
C THR A 7 35.25 5.04 6.52
N LEU A 8 34.83 5.19 5.26
CA LEU A 8 33.47 5.56 4.88
C LEU A 8 32.54 4.50 5.48
N TRP A 9 31.66 4.90 6.40
CA TRP A 9 30.53 4.08 6.84
C TRP A 9 29.67 3.81 5.61
N ALA A 10 29.75 2.61 5.05
CA ALA A 10 28.78 2.13 4.09
C ALA A 10 27.45 1.99 4.84
N MET A 11 26.57 2.96 4.67
CA MET A 11 25.18 2.86 5.07
C MET A 11 24.60 1.72 4.23
N ALA A 12 24.42 0.55 4.85
CA ALA A 12 23.78 -0.57 4.21
C ALA A 12 22.38 -0.12 3.78
N LEU A 13 22.16 0.03 2.47
CA LEU A 13 20.84 0.17 1.90
C LEU A 13 20.15 -1.17 2.13
N GLY A 14 19.50 -1.30 3.28
CA GLY A 14 18.65 -2.43 3.59
C GLY A 14 17.52 -2.46 2.57
N PHE A 15 17.44 -3.52 1.79
CA PHE A 15 16.30 -3.76 0.91
C PHE A 15 15.10 -4.06 1.81
N VAL A 16 14.27 -3.05 2.09
CA VAL A 16 13.03 -3.24 2.83
C VAL A 16 11.98 -3.73 1.83
N ILE A 17 11.60 -4.99 1.97
CA ILE A 17 10.47 -5.57 1.24
C ILE A 17 9.20 -5.20 2.02
N VAL A 18 8.34 -4.39 1.40
CA VAL A 18 7.01 -4.15 1.95
C VAL A 18 6.12 -5.34 1.56
N ASN A 19 5.69 -6.11 2.55
CA ASN A 19 4.69 -7.17 2.35
C ASN A 19 3.30 -6.54 2.41
N ALA A 20 2.54 -6.65 1.33
CA ALA A 20 1.15 -6.22 1.35
C ALA A 20 0.25 -7.34 1.86
N VAL A 21 -0.49 -7.06 2.93
CA VAL A 21 -1.55 -7.92 3.44
C VAL A 21 -2.86 -7.17 3.28
N SER A 22 -3.83 -7.81 2.63
CA SER A 22 -5.10 -7.20 2.33
C SER A 22 -6.21 -8.07 2.91
N ALA A 23 -6.94 -7.53 3.89
CA ALA A 23 -8.11 -8.18 4.48
C ALA A 23 -9.34 -7.33 4.14
N TRP A 24 -10.27 -7.93 3.41
CA TRP A 24 -11.49 -7.26 2.93
C TRP A 24 -12.70 -7.99 3.46
N GLY A 25 -13.75 -7.23 3.81
CA GLY A 25 -15.04 -7.82 4.16
C GLY A 25 -15.80 -8.31 2.93
N ASP A 26 -16.92 -8.99 3.15
CA ASP A 26 -17.83 -9.57 2.12
C ASP A 26 -18.33 -8.56 1.06
N GLY A 27 -18.08 -7.26 1.26
CA GLY A 27 -18.38 -6.18 0.32
C GLY A 27 -17.43 -6.08 -0.87
N PHE A 28 -16.29 -6.77 -0.86
CA PHE A 28 -15.27 -6.62 -1.90
C PHE A 28 -14.72 -7.97 -2.36
N GLU A 29 -14.49 -8.07 -3.67
CA GLU A 29 -13.92 -9.24 -4.33
C GLU A 29 -12.85 -8.81 -5.34
N ASN A 30 -12.04 -9.76 -5.82
CA ASN A 30 -10.96 -9.54 -6.79
C ASN A 30 -10.05 -8.35 -6.41
N VAL A 31 -9.59 -8.34 -5.16
CA VAL A 31 -8.71 -7.26 -4.71
C VAL A 31 -7.33 -7.44 -5.32
N ILE A 32 -6.88 -6.42 -6.03
CA ILE A 32 -5.59 -6.34 -6.70
C ILE A 32 -4.76 -5.23 -6.08
N LEU A 33 -3.55 -5.55 -5.64
CA LEU A 33 -2.54 -4.61 -5.15
C LEU A 33 -1.34 -4.64 -6.10
N SER A 34 -0.99 -3.54 -6.76
CA SER A 34 0.09 -3.53 -7.75
C SER A 34 0.75 -2.17 -7.88
N SER A 35 2.02 -2.17 -8.32
CA SER A 35 2.73 -0.94 -8.69
C SER A 35 2.33 -0.43 -10.09
N THR A 36 1.56 -1.23 -10.84
CA THR A 36 1.03 -0.91 -12.16
C THR A 36 -0.46 -0.65 -12.09
N LYS A 37 -0.91 0.45 -12.69
CA LYS A 37 -2.33 0.76 -12.79
C LYS A 37 -3.05 -0.28 -13.67
N ASP A 38 -4.27 -0.65 -13.30
CA ASP A 38 -5.12 -1.61 -14.05
C ASP A 38 -4.49 -3.01 -14.18
N ALA A 39 -3.58 -3.36 -13.26
CA ALA A 39 -3.00 -4.70 -13.18
C ALA A 39 -4.08 -5.77 -12.98
N LYS A 40 -3.80 -6.99 -13.47
CA LYS A 40 -4.72 -8.13 -13.38
C LYS A 40 -4.41 -9.06 -12.21
N GLU A 41 -3.23 -8.94 -11.63
CA GLU A 41 -2.73 -9.80 -10.56
C GLU A 41 -2.04 -8.95 -9.50
N SER A 42 -2.11 -9.40 -8.25
CA SER A 42 -1.47 -8.73 -7.12
C SER A 42 0.02 -9.01 -7.05
N GLU A 43 0.78 -7.99 -6.67
CA GLU A 43 2.15 -8.10 -6.21
C GLU A 43 2.15 -8.34 -4.70
N ALA A 44 2.92 -9.33 -4.24
CA ALA A 44 3.07 -9.62 -2.81
C ALA A 44 4.10 -8.70 -2.13
N THR A 45 5.00 -8.11 -2.92
CA THR A 45 6.18 -7.42 -2.43
C THR A 45 6.46 -6.17 -3.26
N PHE A 46 6.71 -5.05 -2.57
CA PHE A 46 7.11 -3.79 -3.19
C PHE A 46 8.51 -3.39 -2.74
N THR A 47 9.27 -2.76 -3.63
CA THR A 47 10.57 -2.16 -3.28
C THR A 47 10.37 -0.79 -2.65
N THR A 48 11.34 -0.31 -1.87
CA THR A 48 11.31 1.01 -1.25
C THR A 48 11.17 2.16 -2.24
N ASP A 49 11.60 1.94 -3.48
CA ASP A 49 11.62 2.95 -4.54
C ASP A 49 10.35 2.87 -5.41
N THR A 50 9.35 2.08 -4.99
CA THR A 50 8.07 1.96 -5.68
C THR A 50 7.35 3.31 -5.62
N PRO A 51 7.18 4.01 -6.74
CA PRO A 51 6.70 5.40 -6.72
C PRO A 51 5.22 5.51 -6.40
N LYS A 52 4.47 4.42 -6.59
CA LYS A 52 3.03 4.37 -6.36
C LYS A 52 2.55 2.93 -6.21
N ILE A 53 1.63 2.70 -5.30
CA ILE A 53 0.94 1.42 -5.13
C ILE A 53 -0.54 1.66 -5.36
N PHE A 54 -1.15 0.88 -6.25
CA PHE A 54 -2.57 0.92 -6.56
C PHE A 54 -3.29 -0.22 -5.87
N VAL A 55 -4.51 0.05 -5.40
CA VAL A 55 -5.46 -0.95 -4.95
C VAL A 55 -6.73 -0.86 -5.77
N GLN A 56 -7.12 -1.98 -6.35
CA GLN A 56 -8.36 -2.16 -7.08
C GLN A 56 -9.18 -3.25 -6.43
N ALA A 57 -10.49 -3.07 -6.35
CA ALA A 57 -11.39 -4.10 -5.89
C ALA A 57 -12.75 -3.96 -6.57
N HIS A 58 -13.38 -5.10 -6.87
CA HIS A 58 -14.77 -5.12 -7.27
C HIS A 58 -15.65 -5.07 -6.03
N MET A 59 -16.70 -4.27 -6.08
CA MET A 59 -17.71 -4.21 -5.06
C MET A 59 -18.77 -5.28 -5.31
N THR A 60 -19.16 -5.99 -4.26
CA THR A 60 -20.31 -6.91 -4.30
C THR A 60 -21.61 -6.15 -4.00
N ASP A 61 -22.74 -6.84 -4.14
CA ASP A 61 -24.08 -6.31 -3.81
C ASP A 61 -24.25 -5.91 -2.33
N ALA A 62 -23.31 -6.31 -1.45
CA ALA A 62 -23.29 -5.88 -0.06
C ALA A 62 -22.92 -4.39 0.09
N VAL A 63 -22.17 -3.81 -0.87
CA VAL A 63 -21.85 -2.37 -0.90
C VAL A 63 -22.94 -1.63 -1.67
N LYS A 64 -23.88 -1.04 -0.93
CA LYS A 64 -25.03 -0.34 -1.54
C LYS A 64 -24.61 1.00 -2.14
N SER A 65 -25.29 1.41 -3.21
CA SER A 65 -25.19 2.79 -3.71
C SER A 65 -25.55 3.80 -2.60
N GLY A 66 -24.85 4.92 -2.58
CA GLY A 66 -24.89 5.90 -1.50
C GLY A 66 -23.93 5.63 -0.34
N SER A 67 -23.26 4.47 -0.31
CA SER A 67 -22.26 4.18 0.72
C SER A 67 -20.99 5.00 0.51
N THR A 68 -20.29 5.28 1.61
CA THR A 68 -18.91 5.78 1.57
C THR A 68 -17.97 4.63 1.88
N VAL A 69 -17.06 4.33 0.95
CA VAL A 69 -15.97 3.37 1.15
C VAL A 69 -14.73 4.15 1.58
N VAL A 70 -14.14 3.77 2.71
CA VAL A 70 -12.90 4.36 3.21
C VAL A 70 -11.78 3.36 2.99
N VAL A 71 -10.73 3.79 2.30
CA VAL A 71 -9.51 3.02 2.08
C VAL A 71 -8.39 3.67 2.88
N SER A 72 -7.91 3.00 3.92
CA SER A 72 -6.82 3.48 4.76
C SER A 72 -5.56 2.62 4.53
N TRP A 73 -4.44 3.29 4.27
CA TRP A 73 -3.13 2.66 4.13
C TRP A 73 -2.41 2.67 5.48
N ILE A 74 -2.15 1.50 6.05
CA ILE A 74 -1.58 1.36 7.38
C ILE A 74 -0.22 0.65 7.30
N ALA A 75 0.81 1.27 7.85
CA ALA A 75 2.09 0.62 8.08
C ALA A 75 1.99 -0.29 9.30
N VAL A 76 1.95 -1.61 9.06
CA VAL A 76 1.92 -2.63 10.13
C VAL A 76 3.29 -2.82 10.78
N ASP A 77 4.37 -2.56 10.04
CA ASP A 77 5.75 -2.53 10.52
C ASP A 77 6.45 -1.30 9.97
N THR A 78 7.14 -0.58 10.85
CA THR A 78 7.84 0.68 10.57
C THR A 78 9.33 0.59 10.93
N GLY A 79 9.80 -0.55 11.45
CA GLY A 79 11.15 -0.69 12.00
C GLY A 79 11.46 0.28 13.14
N GLY A 80 10.43 0.84 13.80
CA GLY A 80 10.58 1.86 14.85
C GLY A 80 10.63 3.32 14.35
N ALA A 81 10.50 3.56 13.04
CA ALA A 81 10.46 4.92 12.48
C ALA A 81 9.15 5.66 12.77
N ALA A 82 8.07 4.92 13.05
CA ALA A 82 6.76 5.45 13.43
C ALA A 82 6.05 4.50 14.41
N PRO A 83 5.02 4.96 15.14
CA PRO A 83 4.25 4.08 16.02
C PRO A 83 3.66 2.87 15.27
N PRO A 84 3.38 1.75 15.96
CA PRO A 84 2.69 0.61 15.36
C PRO A 84 1.33 1.01 14.75
N ASN A 85 0.96 0.39 13.62
CA ASN A 85 -0.26 0.70 12.87
C ASN A 85 -0.36 2.17 12.44
N TYR A 86 0.77 2.77 12.07
CA TYR A 86 0.80 4.15 11.60
C TYR A 86 -0.02 4.30 10.32
N LYS A 87 -1.01 5.21 10.33
CA LYS A 87 -1.79 5.53 9.14
C LYS A 87 -0.96 6.41 8.21
N ILE A 88 -0.65 5.88 7.03
CA ILE A 88 0.14 6.56 6.00
C ILE A 88 -0.77 7.52 5.23
N ASP A 89 -1.91 7.02 4.75
CA ASP A 89 -2.84 7.78 3.92
C ASP A 89 -4.28 7.22 4.03
N GLU A 90 -5.26 8.01 3.60
CA GLU A 90 -6.66 7.62 3.57
C GLU A 90 -7.43 8.31 2.45
N VAL A 91 -8.23 7.53 1.73
CA VAL A 91 -9.11 8.02 0.67
C VAL A 91 -10.55 7.61 0.97
N SER A 92 -11.48 8.55 0.84
CA SER A 92 -12.92 8.32 0.93
C SER A 92 -13.56 8.37 -0.45
N LEU A 93 -14.28 7.31 -0.81
CA LEU A 93 -14.91 7.13 -2.12
C LEU A 93 -16.42 7.04 -1.94
N HIS A 94 -17.15 7.97 -2.56
CA HIS A 94 -18.60 7.96 -2.53
C HIS A 94 -19.13 7.08 -3.66
N VAL A 95 -19.86 6.02 -3.31
CA VAL A 95 -20.45 5.10 -4.27
C VAL A 95 -21.74 5.69 -4.81
N ILE A 96 -21.83 5.90 -6.11
CA ILE A 96 -23.05 6.42 -6.76
C ILE A 96 -23.52 5.43 -7.83
N LEU A 97 -22.62 4.99 -8.71
CA LEU A 97 -22.90 4.02 -9.80
C LEU A 97 -21.71 3.09 -10.15
N ALA A 98 -20.51 3.33 -9.61
CA ALA A 98 -19.34 2.51 -9.92
C ALA A 98 -19.32 1.24 -9.06
N ASN A 99 -18.94 0.12 -9.66
CA ASN A 99 -18.75 -1.18 -9.00
C ASN A 99 -17.27 -1.52 -8.76
N VAL A 100 -16.36 -0.60 -9.08
CA VAL A 100 -14.91 -0.77 -8.88
C VAL A 100 -14.39 0.37 -8.02
N ILE A 101 -13.61 -0.01 -7.01
CA ILE A 101 -12.80 0.89 -6.20
C ILE A 101 -11.41 0.97 -6.81
N ASP A 102 -10.90 2.18 -7.03
CA ASP A 102 -9.52 2.46 -7.46
C ASP A 102 -8.95 3.54 -6.52
N SER A 103 -7.90 3.18 -5.78
CA SER A 103 -7.18 4.07 -4.87
C SER A 103 -5.69 3.82 -4.98
N ALA A 104 -4.88 4.80 -4.59
CA ALA A 104 -3.44 4.65 -4.68
C ALA A 104 -2.68 5.41 -3.59
N LEU A 105 -1.61 4.79 -3.11
CA LEU A 105 -0.62 5.36 -2.21
C LEU A 105 0.55 5.91 -3.02
N SER A 106 0.95 7.16 -2.75
CA SER A 106 2.09 7.85 -3.39
C SER A 106 3.18 8.22 -2.41
#